data_AF-A0A3A8IQL1-F1
#
_entry.id   AF-A0A3A8IQL1-F1
#
_cell.length_a   1.000
_cell.length_b   1.000
_cell.length_c   1.000
_cell.angle_alpha   90.00
_cell.angle_beta   90.00
_cell.angle_gamma   90.00
#
_symmetry.space_group_name_H-M   'P 1'
#
loop_
_entity.id
_entity.type
_entity.pdbx_description
1 polymer ?
#
loop_
_entity_poly.entity_id
_entity_poly.type
_entity_poly.pdbx_seq_one_letter_code
_entity_poly.pdbx_strand_id
1 'polypeptide(L)'
;MFIEIIVMPREERPPARRSSERRGREELARSWQEEGKAFHHAVLEFIKAQHLLGAVKWMSEPGMLPQVTLIASERVLEKLKSEPRFDAGRSLSLNLQT
;
A
#
# COMPACT_ATOMS: atom_id res chain seq x y z
N MET A 1 14.36 7.74 13.91
CA MET A 1 14.33 8.33 12.56
C MET A 1 13.05 7.90 11.87
N PHE A 2 12.41 8.77 11.08
CA PHE A 2 11.25 8.42 10.23
C PHE A 2 11.72 8.28 8.78
N ILE A 3 11.16 7.32 8.07
CA ILE A 3 11.50 6.95 6.70
C ILE A 3 10.24 6.89 5.84
N GLU A 4 10.40 7.07 4.54
CA GLU A 4 9.34 6.80 3.57
C GLU A 4 9.30 5.31 3.24
N ILE A 5 8.12 4.70 3.43
CA ILE A 5 7.85 3.29 3.18
C ILE A 5 6.74 3.21 2.14
N ILE A 6 6.94 2.39 1.13
CA ILE A 6 5.92 2.03 0.15
C ILE A 6 5.41 0.63 0.51
N VAL A 7 4.10 0.49 0.61
CA VAL A 7 3.42 -0.77 0.91
C VAL A 7 2.52 -1.13 -0.27
N MET A 8 2.65 -2.37 -0.74
CA MET A 8 1.88 -2.96 -1.83
C MET A 8 1.29 -4.31 -1.37
N PRO A 9 0.21 -4.80 -2.00
CA PRO A 9 -0.28 -6.15 -1.75
C PRO A 9 0.78 -7.15 -2.21
N ARG A 10 1.05 -8.15 -1.39
CA ARG A 10 1.94 -9.25 -1.77
C ARG A 10 1.22 -10.12 -2.81
N GLU A 11 1.78 -10.24 -4.01
CA GLU A 11 1.23 -11.11 -5.06
C GLU A 11 1.45 -12.59 -4.69
N GLU A 12 0.52 -13.21 -3.96
CA GLU A 12 0.54 -14.67 -3.74
C GLU A 12 0.01 -15.46 -4.95
N ARG A 13 -0.55 -14.78 -5.97
CA ARG A 13 -0.94 -15.34 -7.26
C ARG A 13 -0.68 -14.31 -8.35
N PRO A 14 -0.25 -14.73 -9.56
CA PRO A 14 -0.31 -13.83 -10.70
C PRO A 14 -1.75 -13.34 -10.77
N PRO A 15 -2.01 -12.05 -11.08
CA PRO A 15 -3.36 -11.58 -11.29
C PRO A 15 -3.95 -12.53 -12.32
N ALA A 16 -4.91 -13.36 -11.90
CA ALA A 16 -5.71 -14.12 -12.84
C ALA A 16 -6.11 -13.09 -13.87
N ARG A 17 -5.61 -13.23 -15.11
CA ARG A 17 -5.78 -12.24 -16.17
C ARG A 17 -7.28 -11.95 -16.19
N ARG A 18 -7.71 -10.87 -15.51
CA ARG A 18 -9.12 -10.58 -15.31
C ARG A 18 -9.52 -10.15 -16.68
N SER A 19 -10.15 -11.08 -17.41
CA SER A 19 -10.50 -10.92 -18.79
C SER A 19 -11.15 -9.56 -18.92
N SER A 20 -10.60 -8.74 -19.81
CA SER A 20 -11.15 -7.46 -20.23
C SER A 20 -12.43 -7.68 -21.06
N GLU A 21 -13.31 -8.55 -20.57
CA GLU A 21 -14.64 -8.79 -21.09
C GLU A 21 -15.50 -7.59 -20.72
N ARG A 22 -15.38 -6.55 -21.57
CA ARG A 22 -16.39 -5.49 -21.79
C ARG A 22 -16.97 -4.83 -20.53
N ARG A 23 -16.18 -4.55 -19.49
CA ARG A 23 -16.59 -3.57 -18.47
C ARG A 23 -16.34 -2.15 -18.99
N GLY A 24 -17.30 -1.26 -18.77
CA GLY A 24 -17.15 0.15 -19.12
C GLY A 24 -15.94 0.75 -18.39
N ARG A 25 -15.28 1.76 -19.01
CA ARG A 25 -14.13 2.45 -18.39
C ARG A 25 -14.46 2.99 -16.99
N GLU A 26 -15.71 3.41 -16.78
CA GLU A 26 -16.21 3.91 -15.50
C GLU A 26 -16.34 2.82 -14.44
N GLU A 27 -16.83 1.63 -14.81
CA GLU A 27 -16.93 0.49 -13.90
C GLU A 27 -15.56 -0.02 -13.47
N LEU A 28 -14.59 -0.01 -14.40
CA LEU A 28 -13.21 -0.35 -14.11
C LEU A 28 -12.56 0.68 -13.18
N ALA A 29 -12.74 1.98 -13.44
CA ALA A 29 -12.23 3.04 -12.58
C ALA A 29 -12.80 2.97 -11.16
N ARG A 30 -14.11 2.70 -11.03
CA ARG A 30 -14.76 2.51 -9.73
C ARG A 30 -14.22 1.29 -8.99
N SER A 31 -14.07 0.16 -9.69
CA SER A 31 -13.49 -1.06 -9.11
C SER A 31 -12.07 -0.83 -8.59
N TRP A 32 -11.24 -0.07 -9.32
CA TRP A 32 -9.88 0.27 -8.89
C TRP A 32 -9.85 1.20 -7.68
N GLN A 33 -10.75 2.17 -7.63
CA GLN A 33 -10.89 3.04 -6.46
C GLN A 33 -11.34 2.27 -5.21
N GLU A 34 -12.27 1.32 -5.37
CA GLU A 34 -12.71 0.44 -4.29
C GLU A 34 -11.57 -0.48 -3.80
N GLU A 35 -10.77 -1.02 -4.72
CA GLU A 35 -9.60 -1.86 -4.42
C GLU A 35 -8.51 -1.06 -3.68
N GLY A 36 -8.20 0.16 -4.13
CA GLY A 36 -7.27 1.06 -3.44
C GLY A 36 -7.76 1.46 -2.04
N LYS A 37 -9.05 1.76 -1.89
CA LYS A 37 -9.66 2.07 -0.57
C LYS A 37 -9.61 0.87 0.38
N ALA A 38 -9.94 -0.32 -0.12
CA ALA A 38 -9.89 -1.54 0.66
C ALA A 38 -8.46 -1.85 1.13
N PHE A 39 -7.48 -1.69 0.25
CA PHE A 39 -6.07 -1.89 0.58
C PHE A 39 -5.58 -0.89 1.63
N HIS A 40 -5.87 0.41 1.44
CA HIS A 40 -5.55 1.44 2.43
C HIS A 40 -6.14 1.11 3.81
N HIS A 41 -7.41 0.68 3.86
CA HIS A 41 -8.05 0.28 5.11
C HIS A 41 -7.37 -0.93 5.75
N ALA A 42 -6.97 -1.94 4.96
CA ALA A 42 -6.25 -3.11 5.46
C ALA A 42 -4.90 -2.74 6.11
N VAL A 43 -4.15 -1.81 5.50
CA VAL A 43 -2.90 -1.30 6.07
C VAL A 43 -3.18 -0.55 7.38
N LEU A 44 -4.18 0.34 7.41
CA LEU A 44 -4.55 1.08 8.61
C LEU A 44 -4.94 0.15 9.78
N GLU A 45 -5.78 -0.85 9.51
CA GLU A 45 -6.20 -1.82 10.53
C GLU A 45 -5.03 -2.66 11.05
N PHE A 46 -4.08 -3.02 10.18
CA PHE A 46 -2.84 -3.67 10.61
C PHE A 46 -2.02 -2.78 11.55
N ILE A 47 -1.82 -1.50 11.20
CA ILE A 47 -1.07 -0.55 12.02
C ILE A 47 -1.73 -0.40 13.41
N LYS A 48 -3.06 -0.32 13.46
CA LYS A 48 -3.82 -0.28 14.72
C LYS A 48 -3.61 -1.56 15.54
N ALA A 49 -3.81 -2.73 14.93
CA ALA A 49 -3.69 -4.03 15.59
C ALA A 49 -2.27 -4.26 16.16
N GLN A 50 -1.24 -3.80 15.47
CA GLN A 50 0.16 -3.88 15.93
C GLN A 50 0.55 -2.76 16.92
N HIS A 51 -0.38 -1.88 17.30
CA HIS A 51 -0.16 -0.75 18.21
C HIS A 51 0.93 0.20 17.70
N LEU A 52 0.97 0.43 16.39
CA LEU A 52 2.01 1.21 15.71
C LEU A 52 1.59 2.65 15.37
N LEU A 53 0.38 3.10 15.76
CA LEU A 53 -0.11 4.44 15.42
C LEU A 53 0.86 5.56 15.83
N GLY A 54 1.46 5.48 17.03
CA GLY A 54 2.45 6.47 17.49
C GLY A 54 3.78 6.44 16.74
N ALA A 55 4.01 5.43 15.90
CA ALA A 55 5.20 5.25 15.08
C ALA A 55 4.99 5.62 13.60
N VAL A 56 3.81 6.12 13.25
CA VAL A 56 3.44 6.62 11.91
C VAL A 56 3.17 8.11 12.01
N LYS A 57 3.90 8.93 11.23
CA LYS A 57 3.69 10.38 11.14
C LYS A 57 2.62 10.75 10.12
N TRP A 58 2.58 10.00 9.02
CA TRP A 58 1.72 10.30 7.90
C TRP A 58 1.47 9.03 7.07
N MET A 59 0.30 8.97 6.44
CA MET A 59 -0.11 7.94 5.50
C MET A 59 -0.83 8.62 4.33
N SER A 60 -0.56 8.16 3.12
CA SER A 60 -1.23 8.66 1.91
C SER A 60 -2.71 8.32 1.91
N GLU A 61 -3.54 9.23 1.39
CA GLU A 61 -4.94 8.95 1.08
C GLU A 61 -5.09 7.77 0.09
N PRO A 62 -6.23 7.05 0.11
CA PRO A 62 -6.49 5.97 -0.83
C PRO A 62 -6.55 6.47 -2.29
N GLY A 63 -5.71 5.87 -3.15
CA GLY A 63 -5.69 6.14 -4.59
C GLY A 63 -6.43 5.10 -5.42
N MET A 64 -6.28 5.17 -6.75
CA MET A 64 -6.78 4.15 -7.68
C MET A 64 -5.95 2.86 -7.68
N LEU A 65 -4.72 2.91 -7.16
CA LEU A 65 -3.84 1.74 -7.07
C LEU A 65 -3.87 1.21 -5.63
N PRO A 66 -3.79 -0.11 -5.43
CA PRO A 66 -3.63 -0.71 -4.12
C PRO A 66 -2.18 -0.51 -3.64
N GLN A 67 -1.84 0.73 -3.29
CA GLN A 67 -0.54 1.12 -2.76
C GLN A 67 -0.75 2.17 -1.67
N VAL A 68 0.07 2.11 -0.62
CA VAL A 68 0.08 3.09 0.46
C VAL A 68 1.51 3.59 0.68
N THR A 69 1.68 4.90 0.77
CA THR A 69 2.93 5.53 1.19
C THR A 69 2.82 5.95 2.65
N LEU A 70 3.80 5.59 3.46
CA LEU A 70 3.87 5.90 4.89
C LEU A 70 5.15 6.70 5.19
N ILE A 71 5.03 7.72 6.04
CA ILE A 71 6.19 8.26 6.76
C ILE A 71 6.15 7.68 8.17
N ALA A 72 6.99 6.68 8.44
CA ALA A 72 6.93 5.91 9.69
C ALA A 72 8.33 5.52 10.20
N SER A 73 8.40 5.01 11.42
CA SER A 73 9.66 4.48 11.97
C SER A 73 10.07 3.17 11.29
N GLU A 74 11.35 2.83 11.40
CA GLU A 74 11.90 1.54 10.94
C GLU A 74 11.17 0.32 11.51
N ARG A 75 10.71 0.40 12.77
CA ARG A 75 9.93 -0.68 13.39
C ARG A 75 8.64 -0.99 12.61
N VAL A 76 8.03 0.01 11.99
CA VAL A 76 6.83 -0.17 11.17
C VAL A 76 7.18 -0.95 9.90
N LEU A 77 8.31 -0.63 9.25
CA LEU A 77 8.81 -1.37 8.09
C LEU A 77 9.03 -2.85 8.42
N GLU A 78 9.71 -3.15 9.52
CA GLU A 78 10.00 -4.53 9.92
C GLU A 78 8.72 -5.33 10.18
N LYS A 79 7.72 -4.70 10.80
CA LYS A 79 6.41 -5.34 11.02
C LYS A 79 5.66 -5.57 9.71
N LEU A 80 5.63 -4.58 8.82
CA LEU A 80 5.00 -4.74 7.51
C LEU A 80 5.66 -5.85 6.67
N LYS A 81 6.99 -5.95 6.67
CA LYS A 81 7.72 -7.03 5.98
C LYS A 81 7.44 -8.43 6.54
N SER A 82 7.16 -8.52 7.84
CA SER A 82 6.82 -9.79 8.49
C SER A 82 5.39 -10.27 8.22
N GLU A 83 4.51 -9.40 7.73
CA GLU A 83 3.11 -9.71 7.45
C GLU A 83 2.96 -10.28 6.03
N PRO A 84 2.41 -11.50 5.86
CA PRO A 84 2.30 -12.13 4.55
C PRO A 84 1.43 -11.37 3.55
N ARG A 85 0.50 -10.52 4.01
CA ARG A 85 -0.38 -9.75 3.12
C ARG A 85 0.31 -8.60 2.39
N PHE A 86 1.46 -8.14 2.90
CA PHE A 86 2.09 -6.92 2.42
C PHE A 86 3.49 -7.21 1.83
N ASP A 87 3.80 -6.49 0.77
CA ASP A 87 5.17 -6.23 0.36
C ASP A 87 5.50 -4.78 0.71
N ALA A 88 6.60 -4.58 1.46
CA ALA A 88 6.94 -3.27 2.02
C ALA A 88 8.42 -2.96 1.86
N GLY A 89 8.70 -1.82 1.24
CA GLY A 89 10.04 -1.36 0.92
C GLY A 89 10.27 0.08 1.35
N ARG A 90 11.54 0.45 1.54
CA ARG A 90 11.92 1.86 1.64
C ARG A 90 11.80 2.48 0.26
N SER A 91 11.22 3.67 0.17
CA SER A 91 11.28 4.44 -1.07
C SER A 91 12.72 4.83 -1.36
N LEU A 92 13.19 4.56 -2.58
CA LEU A 92 14.48 5.06 -3.06
C LEU A 92 14.24 6.47 -3.61
N SER A 93 14.69 7.49 -2.89
CA SER A 93 14.81 8.83 -3.46
C SER A 93 15.91 8.80 -4.52
N LEU A 94 15.53 8.60 -5.79
CA LEU A 94 16.40 8.84 -6.93
C LEU A 94 16.67 10.36 -6.97
N ASN A 95 17.77 10.79 -6.35
CA ASN A 95 18.32 12.13 -6.58
C ASN A 95 18.86 12.15 -8.01
N LEU A 96 17.99 12.43 -8.97
CA LEU A 96 18.37 12.81 -10.33
C LEU A 96 18.99 14.21 -10.25
N GLN A 97 20.30 14.27 -10.00
CA GLN A 97 21.08 15.49 -10.23
C GLN A 97 21.17 15.67 -11.76
N THR A 98 20.30 16.52 -12.30
CA THR A 98 20.42 17.04 -13.67
C THR A 98 21.43 18.15 -13.75
#